data_AF-A0A2P4Y580-F1
#
_entry.id   AF-A0A2P4Y580-F1
#
_cell.length_a   1.000
_cell.length_b   1.000
_cell.length_c   1.000
_cell.angle_alpha   90.00
_cell.angle_beta   90.00
_cell.angle_gamma   90.00
#
_symmetry.space_group_name_H-M   'P 1'
#
loop_
_entity.id
_entity.type
_entity.pdbx_description
1 polymer ?
#
loop_
_entity_poly.entity_id
_entity_poly.type
_entity_poly.pdbx_seq_one_letter_code
_entity_poly.pdbx_strand_id
1 'polypeptide(L)'
;MRPSRALLQGDHATVAQCVRAMVERKTDAALLVDRSGLLTGILTDRDVAVKVVAVGRDPDRTLAHEVMTPDPSCVSANASAIDALKKMISGQFRHLPVTDNDKVVGILDIAKCLYEAIAKLEHAYRKSSDRLEETVKKLQDSLSGSTEANLFESLRQKARDSASALFLPTLSAIIMEGSEVPILGLKSTAMDAARMMLIQKTSAVMVCDEADRTVGIFTTKDLMRRVVASSLEPSRCWLSTVMTPNPQTATLGTTILETLHSMHNGKFLHVPVFDNGKKLVGIVDVLQVTHGVVQQMGTFQSVKSDGVQPLWDQFRSSLKSANDAAENEEGEDDESNVGVDDPDDVDIASLVGRQSWSDFQSSTGTSATGDPALLDENPLNDGEHAPDVFVYKLADCYGNNHRFTSSAESVKQLLIDVQNQLGDNTIRRILYVDDEGDHVLLSEDSDLKDAVNRARTWGNKYIRLKIPHYRLAVRRALGHNSDTAIGMVVYAAAVAALAGASFFLSRRK
;
A
#
# COMPACT_ATOMS: atom_id res chain seq x y z
N MET A 1 -12.37 -8.40 13.03
CA MET A 1 -12.44 -6.96 12.69
C MET A 1 -13.69 -6.76 11.88
N ARG A 2 -14.50 -5.73 12.15
CA ARG A 2 -15.74 -5.52 11.39
C ARG A 2 -15.45 -4.65 10.16
N PRO A 3 -15.63 -5.15 8.93
CA PRO A 3 -15.44 -4.34 7.74
C PRO A 3 -16.41 -3.17 7.73
N SER A 4 -15.96 -2.03 7.21
CA SER A 4 -16.83 -0.88 7.02
C SER A 4 -17.65 -1.07 5.75
N ARG A 5 -18.84 -0.47 5.70
CA ARG A 5 -19.68 -0.50 4.50
C ARG A 5 -18.90 0.11 3.33
N ALA A 6 -18.73 -0.66 2.25
CA ALA A 6 -18.07 -0.17 1.05
C ALA A 6 -18.92 0.89 0.34
N LEU A 7 -18.27 1.93 -0.18
CA LEU A 7 -18.87 2.82 -1.16
C LEU A 7 -18.76 2.16 -2.54
N LEU A 8 -19.87 1.65 -3.05
CA LEU A 8 -19.95 1.09 -4.40
C LEU A 8 -20.26 2.20 -5.40
N GLN A 9 -19.60 2.18 -6.55
CA GLN A 9 -19.86 3.04 -7.70
C GLN A 9 -19.85 2.19 -8.98
N GLY A 10 -20.64 2.59 -9.97
CA GLY A 10 -20.59 1.93 -11.28
C GLY A 10 -19.29 2.23 -12.01
N ASP A 11 -18.83 1.30 -12.83
CA ASP A 11 -17.67 1.44 -13.72
C ASP A 11 -17.75 2.66 -14.66
N HIS A 12 -18.94 3.09 -15.05
CA HIS A 12 -19.18 4.28 -15.87
C HIS A 12 -19.31 5.61 -15.09
N ALA A 13 -19.16 5.60 -13.75
CA ALA A 13 -19.20 6.84 -12.98
C ALA A 13 -17.98 7.73 -13.29
N THR A 14 -18.17 9.05 -13.30
CA THR A 14 -17.06 9.99 -13.46
C THR A 14 -16.26 10.12 -12.16
N VAL A 15 -15.01 10.54 -12.25
CA VAL A 15 -14.17 10.79 -11.07
C VAL A 15 -14.85 11.78 -10.12
N ALA A 16 -15.45 12.86 -10.64
CA ALA A 16 -16.16 13.85 -9.83
C ALA A 16 -17.37 13.24 -9.08
N GLN A 17 -18.14 12.36 -9.73
CA GLN A 17 -19.25 11.64 -9.08
C GLN A 17 -18.74 10.76 -7.93
N CYS A 18 -17.70 9.97 -8.19
CA CYS A 18 -17.07 9.14 -7.16
C CYS A 18 -16.54 9.98 -5.99
N VAL A 19 -15.85 11.08 -6.28
CA VAL A 19 -15.30 11.98 -5.25
C VAL A 19 -16.40 12.61 -4.40
N ARG A 20 -17.49 13.11 -5.01
CA ARG A 20 -18.64 13.64 -4.25
C ARG A 20 -19.23 12.58 -3.32
N ALA A 21 -19.42 11.36 -3.81
CA ALA A 21 -19.91 10.25 -3.01
C ALA A 21 -18.93 9.85 -1.87
N MET A 22 -17.61 9.90 -2.11
CA MET A 22 -16.59 9.67 -1.08
C MET A 22 -16.68 10.71 0.03
N VAL A 23 -16.81 11.99 -0.32
CA VAL A 23 -16.94 13.08 0.66
C VAL A 23 -18.22 12.95 1.47
N GLU A 24 -19.36 12.69 0.83
CA GLU A 24 -20.66 12.50 1.48
C GLU A 24 -20.62 11.34 2.48
N ARG A 25 -20.03 10.20 2.09
CA ARG A 25 -19.88 9.03 2.96
C ARG A 25 -18.68 9.10 3.90
N LYS A 26 -17.94 10.22 3.91
CA LYS A 26 -16.74 10.45 4.73
C LYS A 26 -15.66 9.36 4.56
N THR A 27 -15.59 8.75 3.38
CA THR A 27 -14.57 7.77 2.99
C THR A 27 -13.55 8.40 2.03
N ASP A 28 -12.48 7.69 1.74
CA ASP A 28 -11.38 8.05 0.85
C ASP A 28 -11.10 6.96 -0.21
N ALA A 29 -11.97 5.95 -0.28
CA ALA A 29 -11.96 4.92 -1.31
C ALA A 29 -13.38 4.57 -1.78
N ALA A 30 -13.50 4.26 -3.07
CA ALA A 30 -14.71 3.73 -3.70
C ALA A 30 -14.35 2.44 -4.45
N LEU A 31 -15.20 1.43 -4.31
CA LEU A 31 -15.10 0.18 -5.06
C LEU A 31 -15.95 0.31 -6.32
N LEU A 32 -15.34 0.07 -7.47
CA LEU A 32 -16.03 0.09 -8.74
C LEU A 32 -16.55 -1.31 -9.04
N VAL A 33 -17.82 -1.38 -9.43
CA VAL A 33 -18.48 -2.63 -9.82
C VAL A 33 -19.02 -2.52 -11.24
N ASP A 34 -19.04 -3.65 -11.95
CA ASP A 34 -19.70 -3.74 -13.24
C ASP A 34 -21.23 -3.85 -13.08
N ARG A 35 -21.92 -4.01 -14.22
CA ARG A 35 -23.39 -4.16 -14.26
C ARG A 35 -23.89 -5.45 -13.59
N SER A 36 -23.04 -6.46 -13.44
CA SER A 36 -23.37 -7.70 -12.74
C SER A 36 -23.12 -7.61 -11.23
N GLY A 37 -22.54 -6.51 -10.75
CA GLY A 37 -22.21 -6.28 -9.35
C GLY A 37 -20.85 -6.87 -8.94
N LEU A 38 -20.04 -7.33 -9.90
CA LEU A 38 -18.70 -7.85 -9.65
C LEU A 38 -17.71 -6.69 -9.49
N LEU A 39 -16.77 -6.86 -8.56
CA LEU A 39 -15.72 -5.88 -8.28
C LEU A 39 -14.72 -5.80 -9.43
N THR A 40 -14.60 -4.64 -10.07
CA THR A 40 -13.68 -4.40 -11.18
C THR A 40 -12.48 -3.54 -10.78
N GLY A 41 -12.61 -2.73 -9.73
CA GLY A 41 -11.52 -1.87 -9.31
C GLY A 41 -11.74 -1.11 -8.01
N ILE A 42 -10.71 -0.38 -7.60
CA ILE A 42 -10.75 0.55 -6.47
C ILE A 42 -10.20 1.92 -6.90
N LEU A 43 -10.94 2.98 -6.56
CA LEU A 43 -10.53 4.36 -6.73
C LEU A 43 -10.25 4.99 -5.37
N THR A 44 -9.09 5.63 -5.21
CA THR A 44 -8.68 6.29 -3.95
C THR A 44 -8.35 7.77 -4.15
N ASP A 45 -8.25 8.52 -3.05
CA ASP A 45 -7.76 9.91 -3.05
C ASP A 45 -6.40 10.08 -3.76
N ARG A 46 -5.50 9.10 -3.64
CA ARG A 46 -4.22 9.05 -4.35
C ARG A 46 -4.41 8.98 -5.85
N ASP A 47 -5.30 8.13 -6.35
CA ASP A 47 -5.58 8.02 -7.79
C ASP A 47 -6.09 9.34 -8.36
N VAL A 48 -7.02 10.00 -7.64
CA VAL A 48 -7.53 11.33 -8.00
C VAL A 48 -6.38 12.34 -8.08
N ALA A 49 -5.50 12.37 -7.08
CA ALA A 49 -4.39 13.30 -7.06
C ALA A 49 -3.41 13.08 -8.22
N VAL A 50 -2.94 11.84 -8.41
CA VAL A 50 -1.78 11.58 -9.27
C VAL A 50 -2.16 11.21 -10.71
N LYS A 51 -3.34 10.61 -10.94
CA LYS A 51 -3.80 10.18 -12.26
C LYS A 51 -4.82 11.13 -12.90
N VAL A 52 -5.37 12.07 -12.12
CA VAL A 52 -6.34 13.06 -12.63
C VAL A 52 -5.77 14.47 -12.51
N VAL A 53 -5.58 14.96 -11.30
CA VAL A 53 -5.19 16.37 -11.08
C VAL A 53 -3.77 16.66 -11.56
N ALA A 54 -2.79 15.84 -11.17
CA ALA A 54 -1.38 16.09 -11.50
C ALA A 54 -1.11 16.12 -13.01
N VAL A 55 -1.86 15.32 -13.77
CA VAL A 55 -1.78 15.22 -15.24
C VAL A 55 -2.76 16.14 -15.98
N GLY A 56 -3.57 16.93 -15.25
CA GLY A 56 -4.48 17.92 -15.84
C GLY A 56 -5.71 17.33 -16.53
N ARG A 57 -6.15 16.13 -16.15
CA ARG A 57 -7.43 15.58 -16.61
C ARG A 57 -8.61 16.27 -15.91
N ASP A 58 -9.71 16.38 -16.63
CA ASP A 58 -10.97 16.93 -16.10
C ASP A 58 -11.73 15.85 -15.29
N PRO A 59 -11.94 16.06 -13.96
CA PRO A 59 -12.66 15.10 -13.12
C PRO A 59 -14.12 14.87 -13.51
N ASP A 60 -14.78 15.84 -14.14
CA ASP A 60 -16.19 15.70 -14.54
C ASP A 60 -16.36 14.90 -15.84
N ARG A 61 -15.29 14.74 -16.62
CA ARG A 61 -15.29 13.98 -17.89
C ARG A 61 -14.54 12.65 -17.82
N THR A 62 -13.54 12.54 -16.95
CA THR A 62 -12.73 11.33 -16.79
C THR A 62 -13.55 10.26 -16.08
N LEU A 63 -13.62 9.07 -16.66
CA LEU A 63 -14.32 7.95 -16.05
C LEU A 63 -13.45 7.30 -14.97
N ALA A 64 -14.09 6.86 -13.89
CA ALA A 64 -13.37 6.29 -12.74
C ALA A 64 -12.59 5.02 -13.14
N HIS A 65 -13.12 4.19 -14.03
CA HIS A 65 -12.42 2.98 -14.49
C HIS A 65 -11.13 3.26 -15.29
N GLU A 66 -10.97 4.45 -15.85
CA GLU A 66 -9.75 4.85 -16.60
C GLU A 66 -8.57 5.14 -15.66
N VAL A 67 -8.85 5.42 -14.39
CA VAL A 67 -7.84 5.87 -13.41
C VAL A 67 -7.83 5.04 -12.13
N MET A 68 -8.79 4.14 -11.92
CA MET A 68 -8.81 3.22 -10.80
C MET A 68 -7.57 2.29 -10.79
N THR A 69 -7.38 1.59 -9.68
CA THR A 69 -6.56 0.38 -9.65
C THR A 69 -7.47 -0.80 -10.03
N PRO A 70 -7.25 -1.45 -11.21
CA PRO A 70 -8.03 -2.61 -11.62
C PRO A 70 -7.65 -3.84 -10.79
N ASP A 71 -8.56 -4.81 -10.71
CA ASP A 71 -8.37 -6.11 -10.06
C ASP A 71 -7.71 -6.02 -8.66
N PRO A 72 -8.31 -5.26 -7.72
CA PRO A 72 -7.71 -5.01 -6.43
C PRO A 72 -7.56 -6.31 -5.64
N SER A 73 -6.49 -6.37 -4.85
CA SER A 73 -6.31 -7.43 -3.87
C SER A 73 -7.49 -7.47 -2.91
N CYS A 74 -8.17 -8.62 -2.80
CA CYS A 74 -9.34 -8.80 -1.92
C CYS A 74 -9.09 -9.84 -0.83
N VAL A 75 -9.89 -9.84 0.24
CA VAL A 75 -9.86 -10.88 1.26
C VAL A 75 -11.25 -11.48 1.46
N SER A 76 -11.33 -12.79 1.71
CA SER A 76 -12.60 -13.44 2.04
C SER A 76 -13.15 -12.93 3.36
N ALA A 77 -14.47 -12.79 3.48
CA ALA A 77 -15.15 -12.49 4.74
C ALA A 77 -14.82 -13.51 5.86
N ASN A 78 -14.48 -14.75 5.49
CA ASN A 78 -14.12 -15.83 6.42
C ASN A 78 -12.62 -15.88 6.74
N ALA A 79 -11.81 -15.01 6.15
CA ALA A 79 -10.36 -15.01 6.39
C ALA A 79 -10.01 -14.40 7.75
N SER A 80 -8.87 -14.79 8.28
CA SER A 80 -8.40 -14.22 9.54
C SER A 80 -8.03 -12.74 9.41
N ALA A 81 -8.29 -11.96 10.46
CA ALA A 81 -7.90 -10.55 10.53
C ALA A 81 -6.39 -10.33 10.34
N ILE A 82 -5.58 -11.33 10.71
CA ILE A 82 -4.12 -11.30 10.58
C ILE A 82 -3.72 -11.42 9.11
N ASP A 83 -4.37 -12.29 8.34
CA ASP A 83 -4.07 -12.44 6.92
C ASP A 83 -4.47 -11.19 6.15
N ALA A 84 -5.59 -10.56 6.51
CA ALA A 84 -6.00 -9.26 5.98
C ALA A 84 -4.95 -8.16 6.27
N LEU A 85 -4.50 -8.02 7.53
CA LEU A 85 -3.44 -7.08 7.91
C LEU A 85 -2.13 -7.34 7.16
N LYS A 86 -1.68 -8.60 7.10
CA LYS A 86 -0.48 -8.99 6.35
C LYS A 86 -0.59 -8.58 4.89
N LYS A 87 -1.75 -8.81 4.26
CA LYS A 87 -1.99 -8.46 2.86
C LYS A 87 -1.90 -6.94 2.62
N MET A 88 -2.48 -6.13 3.52
CA MET A 88 -2.40 -4.66 3.45
C MET A 88 -0.96 -4.16 3.62
N ILE A 89 -0.21 -4.74 4.54
CA ILE A 89 1.18 -4.37 4.83
C ILE A 89 2.10 -4.75 3.67
N SER A 90 2.06 -6.01 3.23
CA SER A 90 2.90 -6.50 2.13
C SER A 90 2.58 -5.79 0.82
N GLY A 91 1.31 -5.48 0.59
CA GLY A 91 0.84 -4.78 -0.60
C GLY A 91 0.97 -3.26 -0.54
N GLN A 92 1.35 -2.69 0.62
CA GLN A 92 1.48 -1.25 0.85
C GLN A 92 0.22 -0.46 0.47
N PHE A 93 -0.95 -0.99 0.82
CA PHE A 93 -2.24 -0.33 0.58
C PHE A 93 -3.05 -0.20 1.86
N ARG A 94 -3.80 0.90 1.98
CA ARG A 94 -4.63 1.21 3.15
C ARG A 94 -5.95 0.48 3.14
N HIS A 95 -6.51 0.27 1.95
CA HIS A 95 -7.85 -0.23 1.78
C HIS A 95 -7.82 -1.64 1.20
N LEU A 96 -8.55 -2.56 1.81
CA LEU A 96 -8.65 -3.96 1.40
C LEU A 96 -10.13 -4.33 1.25
N PRO A 97 -10.64 -4.51 0.03
CA PRO A 97 -11.97 -5.05 -0.21
C PRO A 97 -12.16 -6.41 0.47
N VAL A 98 -13.32 -6.58 1.10
CA VAL A 98 -13.75 -7.85 1.68
C VAL A 98 -14.86 -8.42 0.80
N THR A 99 -14.64 -9.63 0.30
CA THR A 99 -15.59 -10.32 -0.58
C THR A 99 -16.07 -11.63 0.03
N ASP A 100 -17.29 -12.01 -0.31
CA ASP A 100 -17.85 -13.34 -0.05
C ASP A 100 -18.48 -13.85 -1.34
N ASN A 101 -18.02 -15.01 -1.83
CA ASN A 101 -18.42 -15.57 -3.13
C ASN A 101 -18.40 -14.51 -4.26
N ASP A 102 -17.27 -13.79 -4.38
CA ASP A 102 -17.03 -12.70 -5.34
C ASP A 102 -17.94 -11.46 -5.22
N LYS A 103 -18.84 -11.41 -4.23
CA LYS A 103 -19.62 -10.23 -3.90
C LYS A 103 -18.93 -9.39 -2.85
N VAL A 104 -18.97 -8.07 -3.01
CA VAL A 104 -18.40 -7.14 -2.02
C VAL A 104 -19.28 -7.08 -0.78
N VAL A 105 -18.70 -7.46 0.36
CA VAL A 105 -19.35 -7.37 1.69
C VAL A 105 -18.95 -6.07 2.40
N GLY A 106 -17.72 -5.60 2.17
CA GLY A 106 -17.25 -4.35 2.78
C GLY A 106 -15.81 -4.02 2.43
N ILE A 107 -15.22 -3.12 3.21
CA ILE A 107 -13.84 -2.67 3.04
C ILE A 107 -13.16 -2.54 4.41
N LEU A 108 -11.92 -3.01 4.48
CA LEU A 108 -11.04 -2.81 5.63
C LEU A 108 -10.13 -1.61 5.37
N ASP A 109 -9.87 -0.84 6.43
CA ASP A 109 -8.88 0.22 6.46
C ASP A 109 -7.80 -0.16 7.48
N ILE A 110 -6.54 -0.22 7.05
CA ILE A 110 -5.42 -0.66 7.89
C ILE A 110 -5.27 0.18 9.16
N ALA A 111 -5.49 1.50 9.09
CA ALA A 111 -5.35 2.41 10.21
C ALA A 111 -6.44 2.14 11.25
N LYS A 112 -7.68 1.95 10.78
CA LYS A 112 -8.80 1.55 11.65
C LYS A 112 -8.56 0.18 12.27
N CYS A 113 -8.11 -0.80 11.48
CA CYS A 113 -7.82 -2.15 11.94
C CYS A 113 -6.75 -2.16 13.05
N LEU A 114 -5.66 -1.42 12.85
CA LEU A 114 -4.57 -1.36 13.82
C LEU A 114 -4.98 -0.61 15.09
N TYR A 115 -5.69 0.52 14.94
CA TYR A 115 -6.21 1.27 16.08
C TYR A 115 -7.16 0.42 16.93
N GLU A 116 -8.12 -0.28 16.33
CA GLU A 116 -9.04 -1.16 17.06
C GLU A 116 -8.29 -2.29 17.79
N ALA A 117 -7.24 -2.85 17.19
CA ALA A 117 -6.43 -3.88 17.82
C ALA A 117 -5.65 -3.33 19.04
N ILE A 118 -5.05 -2.15 18.89
CA ILE A 118 -4.32 -1.47 19.96
C ILE A 118 -5.26 -1.07 21.10
N ALA A 119 -6.38 -0.44 20.79
CA ALA A 119 -7.35 0.00 21.81
C ALA A 119 -7.89 -1.19 22.62
N LYS A 120 -8.11 -2.34 21.98
CA LYS A 120 -8.49 -3.58 22.66
C LYS A 120 -7.38 -4.09 23.59
N LEU A 121 -6.13 -4.06 23.15
CA LEU A 121 -4.98 -4.44 23.98
C LEU A 121 -4.79 -3.53 25.18
N GLU A 122 -4.86 -2.21 24.97
CA GLU A 122 -4.80 -1.23 26.06
C GLU A 122 -5.94 -1.44 27.06
N HIS A 123 -7.15 -1.71 26.58
CA HIS A 123 -8.29 -2.00 27.44
C HIS A 123 -8.11 -3.30 28.24
N ALA A 124 -7.60 -4.36 27.62
CA ALA A 124 -7.30 -5.63 28.29
C ALA A 124 -6.22 -5.45 29.37
N TYR A 125 -5.17 -4.69 29.06
CA TYR A 125 -4.09 -4.39 30.00
C TYR A 125 -4.58 -3.51 31.16
N ARG A 126 -5.38 -2.47 30.87
CA ARG A 126 -5.95 -1.58 31.89
C ARG A 126 -6.86 -2.36 32.85
N LYS A 127 -7.74 -3.21 32.33
CA LYS A 127 -8.61 -4.08 33.15
C LYS A 127 -7.81 -5.04 34.04
N SER A 128 -6.67 -5.55 33.55
CA SER A 128 -5.75 -6.36 34.37
C SER A 128 -5.04 -5.53 35.45
N SER A 129 -4.61 -4.32 35.11
CA SER A 129 -3.96 -3.39 36.04
C SER A 129 -4.93 -2.90 37.13
N ASP A 130 -6.16 -2.56 36.78
CA ASP A 130 -7.19 -2.10 37.71
C ASP A 130 -7.57 -3.21 38.70
N ARG A 131 -7.69 -4.46 38.21
CA ARG A 131 -7.88 -5.64 39.07
C ARG A 131 -6.70 -5.86 40.01
N LEU A 132 -5.47 -5.69 39.51
CA LEU A 132 -4.28 -5.80 40.33
C LEU A 132 -4.26 -4.71 41.42
N GLU A 133 -4.53 -3.46 41.07
CA GLU A 133 -4.63 -2.36 42.04
C GLU A 133 -5.75 -2.59 43.06
N GLU A 134 -6.90 -3.14 42.65
CA GLU A 134 -8.00 -3.47 43.56
C GLU A 134 -7.64 -4.61 44.52
N THR A 135 -6.94 -5.65 44.04
CA THR A 135 -6.42 -6.72 44.90
C THR A 135 -5.34 -6.22 45.86
N VAL A 136 -4.44 -5.35 45.40
CA VAL A 136 -3.41 -4.72 46.24
C VAL A 136 -4.07 -3.84 47.30
N LYS A 137 -5.10 -3.07 46.95
CA LYS A 137 -5.85 -2.24 47.89
C LYS A 137 -6.59 -3.08 48.94
N LYS A 138 -7.24 -4.19 48.54
CA LYS A 138 -7.90 -5.12 49.48
C LYS A 138 -6.89 -5.79 50.43
N LEU A 139 -5.69 -6.10 49.95
CA LEU A 139 -4.60 -6.60 50.80
C LEU A 139 -4.08 -5.51 51.75
N GLN A 140 -3.97 -4.26 51.28
CA GLN A 140 -3.56 -3.10 52.09
C GLN A 140 -4.57 -2.77 53.19
N ASP A 141 -5.86 -2.85 52.90
CA ASP A 141 -6.93 -2.65 53.89
C ASP A 141 -6.96 -3.80 54.93
N SER A 142 -6.40 -4.97 54.58
CA SER A 142 -6.28 -6.13 55.48
C SER A 142 -4.98 -6.13 56.29
N LEU A 143 -3.94 -5.40 55.87
CA LEU A 143 -2.61 -5.38 56.49
C LEU A 143 -2.20 -3.94 56.90
N SER A 144 -2.62 -3.52 58.08
CA SER A 144 -2.21 -2.26 58.71
C SER A 144 -0.89 -2.41 59.50
N GLY A 145 0.24 -2.65 58.81
CA GLY A 145 1.57 -2.78 59.42
C GLY A 145 2.65 -1.95 58.70
N SER A 146 3.39 -1.14 59.46
CA SER A 146 4.16 0.04 59.00
C SER A 146 5.50 -0.21 58.26
N THR A 147 5.83 -1.45 57.87
CA THR A 147 7.15 -1.77 57.27
C THR A 147 7.15 -2.09 55.78
N GLU A 148 6.01 -2.07 55.09
CA GLU A 148 5.91 -2.58 53.71
C GLU A 148 5.66 -1.52 52.62
N ALA A 149 5.40 -0.26 52.97
CA ALA A 149 5.13 0.81 52.00
C ALA A 149 6.23 0.96 50.91
N ASN A 150 7.50 0.71 51.27
CA ASN A 150 8.64 0.80 50.33
C ASN A 150 8.71 -0.35 49.31
N LEU A 151 8.19 -1.53 49.67
CA LEU A 151 8.15 -2.72 48.80
C LEU A 151 7.04 -2.60 47.76
N PHE A 152 5.93 -1.97 48.16
CA PHE A 152 4.79 -1.65 47.30
C PHE A 152 5.07 -0.46 46.38
N GLU A 153 5.75 0.60 46.85
CA GLU A 153 6.24 1.68 45.98
C GLU A 153 7.19 1.11 44.92
N SER A 154 8.06 0.15 45.29
CA SER A 154 8.94 -0.54 44.34
C SER A 154 8.21 -1.42 43.32
N LEU A 155 7.09 -2.06 43.69
CA LEU A 155 6.25 -2.82 42.76
C LEU A 155 5.47 -1.91 41.82
N ARG A 156 4.94 -0.79 42.32
CA ARG A 156 4.24 0.22 41.52
C ARG A 156 5.19 0.95 40.58
N GLN A 157 6.39 1.27 41.07
CA GLN A 157 7.50 1.77 40.29
C GLN A 157 7.92 0.73 39.26
N LYS A 158 8.09 -0.56 39.60
CA LYS A 158 8.36 -1.62 38.62
C LYS A 158 7.23 -1.83 37.59
N ALA A 159 5.97 -1.60 37.94
CA ALA A 159 4.85 -1.69 37.00
C ALA A 159 4.80 -0.47 36.05
N ARG A 160 5.09 0.74 36.54
CA ARG A 160 5.34 1.93 35.71
C ARG A 160 6.59 1.75 34.84
N ASP A 161 7.65 1.24 35.44
CA ASP A 161 8.91 0.93 34.78
C ASP A 161 8.70 -0.18 33.75
N SER A 162 7.76 -1.13 33.95
CA SER A 162 7.36 -2.16 32.99
C SER A 162 6.51 -1.59 31.85
N ALA A 163 5.64 -0.61 32.14
CA ALA A 163 4.94 0.16 31.11
C ALA A 163 5.89 1.04 30.29
N SER A 164 7.02 1.50 30.87
CA SER A 164 8.13 2.14 30.15
C SER A 164 9.21 1.19 29.63
N ALA A 165 9.24 -0.07 30.08
CA ALA A 165 10.14 -1.14 29.60
C ALA A 165 9.57 -1.87 28.39
N LEU A 166 8.27 -1.67 28.10
CA LEU A 166 7.80 -1.67 26.73
C LEU A 166 8.54 -0.53 26.02
N PHE A 167 9.70 -0.83 25.45
CA PHE A 167 10.45 0.08 24.59
C PHE A 167 9.55 0.41 23.40
N LEU A 168 8.67 1.40 23.58
CA LEU A 168 7.75 1.83 22.54
C LEU A 168 8.59 2.55 21.51
N PRO A 169 8.71 1.98 20.31
CA PRO A 169 9.56 2.56 19.30
C PRO A 169 9.10 3.97 18.97
N THR A 170 10.07 4.85 18.76
CA THR A 170 9.85 6.25 18.44
C THR A 170 9.92 6.48 16.93
N LEU A 171 9.42 7.63 16.48
CA LEU A 171 9.43 7.99 15.06
C LEU A 171 10.85 8.02 14.45
N SER A 172 11.89 8.22 15.27
CA SER A 172 13.29 8.08 14.85
C SER A 172 13.63 6.71 14.24
N ALA A 173 12.88 5.66 14.56
CA ALA A 173 13.14 4.32 14.03
C ALA A 173 12.57 4.09 12.62
N ILE A 174 11.61 4.92 12.18
CA ILE A 174 10.96 4.78 10.87
C ILE A 174 11.30 5.93 9.91
N ILE A 175 11.77 7.06 10.43
CA ILE A 175 12.24 8.18 9.61
C ILE A 175 13.66 7.88 9.15
N MET A 176 13.84 7.77 7.84
CA MET A 176 15.17 7.65 7.24
C MET A 176 15.90 8.99 7.31
N GLU A 177 17.15 8.99 7.78
CA GLU A 177 18.01 10.17 7.74
C GLU A 177 18.15 10.69 6.30
N GLY A 178 17.92 11.99 6.10
CA GLY A 178 18.04 12.64 4.80
C GLY A 178 16.80 12.54 3.89
N SER A 179 15.64 12.13 4.42
CA SER A 179 14.39 12.23 3.65
C SER A 179 14.08 13.70 3.33
N GLU A 180 14.06 14.04 2.04
CA GLU A 180 13.60 15.35 1.59
C GLU A 180 12.10 15.48 1.84
N VAL A 181 11.68 16.61 2.41
CA VAL A 181 10.27 16.91 2.61
C VAL A 181 9.81 17.84 1.48
N PRO A 182 8.75 17.50 0.74
CA PRO A 182 8.20 18.40 -0.26
C PRO A 182 7.62 19.63 0.41
N ILE A 183 8.13 20.80 0.03
CA ILE A 183 7.68 22.10 0.52
C ILE A 183 7.25 22.94 -0.68
N LEU A 184 6.10 23.61 -0.55
CA LEU A 184 5.58 24.58 -1.51
C LEU A 184 5.20 25.88 -0.80
N GLY A 185 5.17 26.98 -1.54
CA GLY A 185 4.75 28.28 -1.00
C GLY A 185 3.23 28.45 -0.97
N LEU A 186 2.75 29.40 -0.17
CA LEU A 186 1.32 29.77 -0.05
C LEU A 186 0.61 30.07 -1.39
N LYS A 187 1.36 30.54 -2.39
CA LYS A 187 0.86 30.93 -3.72
C LYS A 187 0.93 29.80 -4.76
N SER A 188 1.56 28.67 -4.42
CA SER A 188 1.52 27.47 -5.27
C SER A 188 0.09 26.96 -5.39
N THR A 189 -0.20 26.24 -6.46
CA THR A 189 -1.55 25.75 -6.75
C THR A 189 -1.76 24.33 -6.21
N ALA A 190 -3.03 23.94 -6.06
CA ALA A 190 -3.40 22.56 -5.76
C ALA A 190 -2.87 21.58 -6.82
N MET A 191 -2.80 22.01 -8.09
CA MET A 191 -2.19 21.23 -9.18
C MET A 191 -0.68 21.08 -9.01
N ASP A 192 0.04 22.14 -8.59
CA ASP A 192 1.48 22.05 -8.31
C ASP A 192 1.77 21.08 -7.18
N ALA A 193 0.93 21.10 -6.13
CA ALA A 193 1.02 20.13 -5.05
C ALA A 193 0.75 18.70 -5.52
N ALA A 194 -0.26 18.47 -6.36
CA ALA A 194 -0.53 17.14 -6.93
C ALA A 194 0.66 16.64 -7.78
N ARG A 195 1.29 17.51 -8.57
CA ARG A 195 2.51 17.18 -9.33
C ARG A 195 3.69 16.87 -8.41
N MET A 196 3.88 17.65 -7.35
CA MET A 196 4.91 17.40 -6.35
C MET A 196 4.70 16.04 -5.67
N MET A 197 3.46 15.72 -5.30
CA MET A 197 3.08 14.41 -4.74
C MET A 197 3.39 13.26 -5.70
N LEU A 198 3.08 13.41 -6.99
CA LEU A 198 3.42 12.43 -8.02
C LEU A 198 4.94 12.24 -8.16
N ILE A 199 5.70 13.33 -8.29
CA ILE A 199 7.16 13.30 -8.52
C ILE A 199 7.89 12.71 -7.31
N GLN A 200 7.54 13.17 -6.11
CA GLN A 200 8.19 12.72 -4.86
C GLN A 200 7.57 11.44 -4.29
N LYS A 201 6.54 10.88 -4.94
CA LYS A 201 5.83 9.67 -4.52
C LYS A 201 5.29 9.75 -3.10
N THR A 202 4.88 10.93 -2.69
CA THR A 202 4.25 11.20 -1.40
C THR A 202 2.76 11.43 -1.58
N SER A 203 2.02 11.55 -0.47
CA SER A 203 0.62 11.93 -0.44
C SER A 203 0.35 13.22 0.35
N ALA A 204 1.41 13.93 0.75
CA ALA A 204 1.35 15.19 1.48
C ALA A 204 2.52 16.11 1.11
N VAL A 205 2.28 17.41 1.12
CA VAL A 205 3.28 18.47 0.97
C VAL A 205 3.17 19.46 2.12
N MET A 206 4.30 19.94 2.64
CA MET A 206 4.32 21.06 3.58
C MET A 206 4.14 22.38 2.83
N VAL A 207 3.51 23.34 3.50
CA VAL A 207 3.31 24.69 2.98
C VAL A 207 4.09 25.68 3.83
N CYS A 208 4.94 26.50 3.20
CA CYS A 208 5.70 27.57 3.87
C CYS A 208 5.20 28.97 3.51
N ASP A 209 5.42 29.91 4.42
CA ASP A 209 5.24 31.35 4.18
C ASP A 209 6.47 31.97 3.49
N GLU A 210 6.43 33.29 3.24
CA GLU A 210 7.51 34.03 2.60
C GLU A 210 8.79 34.12 3.45
N ALA A 211 8.74 33.70 4.72
CA ALA A 211 9.88 33.64 5.65
C ALA A 211 10.40 32.19 5.82
N ASP A 212 10.05 31.28 4.91
CA ASP A 212 10.39 29.84 4.95
C ASP A 212 9.91 29.10 6.20
N ARG A 213 8.90 29.62 6.89
CA ARG A 213 8.29 28.94 8.05
C ARG A 213 7.16 28.05 7.58
N THR A 214 7.13 26.80 8.04
CA THR A 214 6.03 25.88 7.76
C THR A 214 4.75 26.33 8.48
N VAL A 215 3.72 26.64 7.72
CA VAL A 215 2.43 27.17 8.22
C VAL A 215 1.25 26.23 7.97
N GLY A 216 1.43 25.22 7.11
CA GLY A 216 0.36 24.29 6.77
C GLY A 216 0.85 22.98 6.18
N ILE A 217 -0.09 22.06 5.99
CA ILE A 217 0.08 20.83 5.21
C ILE A 217 -1.05 20.74 4.19
N PHE A 218 -0.76 20.20 3.01
CA PHE A 218 -1.78 19.87 2.01
C PHE A 218 -1.61 18.43 1.56
N THR A 219 -2.68 17.66 1.62
CA THR A 219 -2.68 16.20 1.36
C THR A 219 -3.56 15.83 0.16
N THR A 220 -3.40 14.61 -0.35
CA THR A 220 -4.31 14.01 -1.34
C THR A 220 -5.78 14.05 -0.88
N LYS A 221 -6.03 13.84 0.41
CA LYS A 221 -7.34 13.98 1.05
C LYS A 221 -7.88 15.41 0.99
N ASP A 222 -7.04 16.42 1.22
CA ASP A 222 -7.44 17.84 1.11
C ASP A 222 -7.74 18.21 -0.35
N LEU A 223 -6.91 17.74 -1.29
CA LEU A 223 -7.13 17.92 -2.72
C LEU A 223 -8.48 17.34 -3.15
N MET A 224 -8.76 16.09 -2.78
CA MET A 224 -10.04 15.45 -3.07
C MET A 224 -11.21 16.22 -2.45
N ARG A 225 -11.14 16.53 -1.15
CA ARG A 225 -12.28 17.07 -0.37
C ARG A 225 -12.55 18.55 -0.60
N ARG A 226 -11.51 19.38 -0.67
CA ARG A 226 -11.64 20.84 -0.70
C ARG A 226 -11.56 21.40 -2.11
N VAL A 227 -10.92 20.69 -3.05
CA VAL A 227 -10.74 21.15 -4.42
C VAL A 227 -11.69 20.41 -5.37
N VAL A 228 -11.52 19.10 -5.53
CA VAL A 228 -12.27 18.32 -6.53
C VAL A 228 -13.76 18.20 -6.17
N ALA A 229 -14.09 17.84 -4.93
CA ALA A 229 -15.48 17.73 -4.49
C ALA A 229 -16.23 19.06 -4.51
N SER A 230 -15.51 20.17 -4.34
CA SER A 230 -16.03 21.54 -4.41
C SER A 230 -16.08 22.10 -5.84
N SER A 231 -15.76 21.29 -6.86
CA SER A 231 -15.68 21.71 -8.26
C SER A 231 -14.78 22.93 -8.50
N LEU A 232 -13.72 23.08 -7.71
CA LEU A 232 -12.71 24.13 -7.90
C LEU A 232 -11.68 23.70 -8.93
N GLU A 233 -11.21 24.65 -9.74
CA GLU A 233 -10.16 24.39 -10.73
C GLU A 233 -8.78 24.25 -10.05
N PRO A 234 -8.11 23.08 -10.10
CA PRO A 234 -6.88 22.86 -9.33
C PRO A 234 -5.70 23.75 -9.75
N SER A 235 -5.69 24.21 -11.00
CA SER A 235 -4.67 25.10 -11.57
C SER A 235 -4.78 26.55 -11.07
N ARG A 236 -5.92 26.94 -10.48
CA ARG A 236 -6.19 28.30 -10.01
C ARG A 236 -6.47 28.37 -8.52
N CYS A 237 -6.48 27.23 -7.84
CA CYS A 237 -6.71 27.13 -6.41
C CYS A 237 -5.37 27.23 -5.66
N TRP A 238 -5.12 28.32 -4.96
CA TRP A 238 -3.91 28.49 -4.15
C TRP A 238 -3.92 27.60 -2.91
N LEU A 239 -2.75 27.09 -2.51
CA LEU A 239 -2.63 26.28 -1.30
C LEU A 239 -3.05 27.03 -0.04
N SER A 240 -2.82 28.35 0.02
CA SER A 240 -3.26 29.19 1.15
C SER A 240 -4.75 29.10 1.48
N THR A 241 -5.60 28.77 0.51
CA THR A 241 -7.07 28.69 0.71
C THR A 241 -7.57 27.27 1.01
N VAL A 242 -6.78 26.24 0.68
CA VAL A 242 -7.22 24.83 0.80
C VAL A 242 -6.32 23.94 1.64
N MET A 243 -5.16 24.43 2.10
CA MET A 243 -4.30 23.70 3.05
C MET A 243 -4.95 23.56 4.42
N THR A 244 -4.51 22.59 5.19
CA THR A 244 -4.78 22.52 6.62
C THR A 244 -3.75 23.38 7.35
N PRO A 245 -4.14 24.54 7.94
CA PRO A 245 -3.21 25.41 8.66
C PRO A 245 -2.83 24.77 10.00
N ASN A 246 -1.62 25.08 10.48
CA ASN A 246 -1.12 24.64 11.79
C ASN A 246 -1.37 23.14 12.06
N PRO A 247 -0.85 22.23 11.20
CA PRO A 247 -1.08 20.80 11.36
C PRO A 247 -0.50 20.30 12.69
N GLN A 248 -1.09 19.24 13.23
CA GLN A 248 -0.50 18.56 14.37
C GLN A 248 0.85 17.98 13.99
N THR A 249 1.87 18.26 14.80
CA THR A 249 3.25 17.83 14.57
C THR A 249 3.68 16.82 15.63
N ALA A 250 4.75 16.11 15.34
CA ALA A 250 5.43 15.22 16.28
C ALA A 250 6.93 15.52 16.34
N THR A 251 7.61 14.95 17.33
CA THR A 251 9.06 14.98 17.44
C THR A 251 9.66 13.61 17.17
N LEU A 252 10.97 13.52 16.94
CA LEU A 252 11.67 12.24 16.77
C LEU A 252 11.49 11.30 17.98
N GLY A 253 11.27 11.85 19.17
CA GLY A 253 11.02 11.09 20.41
C GLY A 253 9.55 10.73 20.63
N THR A 254 8.62 11.21 19.80
CA THR A 254 7.21 10.79 19.87
C THR A 254 7.13 9.30 19.53
N THR A 255 6.32 8.56 20.30
CA THR A 255 6.19 7.11 20.07
C THR A 255 5.33 6.85 18.83
N ILE A 256 5.59 5.74 18.14
CA ILE A 256 4.78 5.27 17.00
C ILE A 256 3.32 5.08 17.44
N LEU A 257 3.11 4.54 18.63
CA LEU A 257 1.79 4.33 19.22
C LEU A 257 1.03 5.65 19.46
N GLU A 258 1.69 6.63 20.10
CA GLU A 258 1.13 7.97 20.31
C GLU A 258 0.78 8.64 18.98
N THR A 259 1.62 8.46 17.96
CA THR A 259 1.37 8.95 16.61
C THR A 259 0.12 8.33 15.99
N LEU A 260 -0.08 7.01 16.13
CA LEU A 260 -1.30 6.33 15.66
C LEU A 260 -2.56 6.83 16.37
N HIS A 261 -2.50 7.00 17.70
CA HIS A 261 -3.61 7.55 18.49
C HIS A 261 -3.98 8.95 18.02
N SER A 262 -2.97 9.79 17.83
CA SER A 262 -3.09 11.14 17.33
C SER A 262 -3.75 11.19 15.94
N MET A 263 -3.25 10.38 14.99
CA MET A 263 -3.83 10.22 13.65
C MET A 263 -5.30 9.77 13.68
N HIS A 264 -5.62 8.76 14.49
CA HIS A 264 -6.98 8.24 14.61
C HIS A 264 -7.94 9.27 15.21
N ASN A 265 -7.54 9.94 16.29
CA ASN A 265 -8.39 10.89 17.02
C ASN A 265 -8.56 12.20 16.23
N GLY A 266 -7.49 12.70 15.63
CA GLY A 266 -7.49 13.91 14.81
C GLY A 266 -7.99 13.70 13.37
N LYS A 267 -8.27 12.46 12.96
CA LYS A 267 -8.77 12.09 11.62
C LYS A 267 -7.88 12.57 10.48
N PHE A 268 -6.57 12.57 10.71
CA PHE A 268 -5.53 12.81 9.71
C PHE A 268 -4.62 11.60 9.59
N LEU A 269 -3.87 11.52 8.49
CA LEU A 269 -3.06 10.35 8.14
C LEU A 269 -1.58 10.69 7.96
N HIS A 270 -1.24 11.97 8.09
CA HIS A 270 0.11 12.51 7.90
C HIS A 270 0.46 13.37 9.09
N VAL A 271 1.67 13.18 9.60
CA VAL A 271 2.22 13.95 10.72
C VAL A 271 3.58 14.52 10.31
N PRO A 272 3.73 15.84 10.23
CA PRO A 272 5.03 16.48 10.11
C PRO A 272 5.86 16.25 11.37
N VAL A 273 7.11 15.85 11.19
CA VAL A 273 8.02 15.52 12.30
C VAL A 273 9.14 16.53 12.35
N PHE A 274 9.38 17.06 13.55
CA PHE A 274 10.40 18.06 13.82
C PHE A 274 11.47 17.53 14.77
N ASP A 275 12.73 17.76 14.45
CA ASP A 275 13.84 17.60 15.37
C ASP A 275 13.94 18.81 16.29
N ASN A 276 13.97 18.54 17.60
CA ASN A 276 13.98 19.53 18.69
C ASN A 276 12.94 20.66 18.53
N GLY A 277 11.81 20.37 17.87
CA GLY A 277 10.72 21.32 17.64
C GLY A 277 11.03 22.46 16.65
N LYS A 278 12.19 22.46 15.99
CA LYS A 278 12.63 23.58 15.14
C LYS A 278 12.91 23.18 13.70
N LYS A 279 13.50 22.00 13.49
CA LYS A 279 13.92 21.55 12.16
C LYS A 279 12.95 20.49 11.66
N LEU A 280 12.26 20.75 10.56
CA LEU A 280 11.46 19.74 9.87
C LEU A 280 12.38 18.63 9.36
N VAL A 281 12.14 17.39 9.78
CA VAL A 281 12.94 16.22 9.40
C VAL A 281 12.20 15.23 8.51
N GLY A 282 10.87 15.28 8.50
CA GLY A 282 10.08 14.33 7.72
C GLY A 282 8.59 14.63 7.76
N ILE A 283 7.85 13.96 6.88
CA ILE A 283 6.42 13.71 7.04
C ILE A 283 6.26 12.21 7.15
N VAL A 284 5.56 11.74 8.18
CA VAL A 284 5.26 10.32 8.35
C VAL A 284 3.80 10.08 8.04
N ASP A 285 3.51 9.08 7.22
CA ASP A 285 2.14 8.63 6.93
C ASP A 285 1.72 7.42 7.76
N VAL A 286 0.41 7.19 7.84
CA VAL A 286 -0.16 6.09 8.64
C VAL A 286 0.33 4.69 8.21
N LEU A 287 0.69 4.49 6.94
CA LEU A 287 1.22 3.21 6.46
C LEU A 287 2.63 3.00 7.00
N GLN A 288 3.48 4.03 6.99
CA GLN A 288 4.82 3.99 7.57
C GLN A 288 4.75 3.74 9.08
N VAL A 289 3.86 4.44 9.80
CA VAL A 289 3.66 4.20 11.24
C VAL A 289 3.19 2.78 11.49
N THR A 290 2.19 2.29 10.73
CA THR A 290 1.67 0.93 10.85
C THR A 290 2.73 -0.13 10.56
N HIS A 291 3.52 0.07 9.50
CA HIS A 291 4.60 -0.82 9.13
C HIS A 291 5.69 -0.84 10.21
N GLY A 292 6.01 0.31 10.82
CA GLY A 292 6.90 0.42 11.96
C GLY A 292 6.46 -0.47 13.13
N VAL A 293 5.18 -0.38 13.52
CA VAL A 293 4.60 -1.25 14.55
C VAL A 293 4.83 -2.72 14.25
N VAL A 294 4.51 -3.17 13.03
CA VAL A 294 4.60 -4.59 12.67
C VAL A 294 6.04 -5.08 12.51
N GLN A 295 6.92 -4.28 11.91
CA GLN A 295 8.34 -4.63 11.79
C GLN A 295 8.99 -4.76 13.16
N GLN A 296 8.72 -3.84 14.07
CA GLN A 296 9.35 -3.86 15.39
C GLN A 296 8.81 -5.01 16.23
N MET A 297 7.51 -5.32 16.12
CA MET A 297 6.93 -6.54 16.71
C MET A 297 7.48 -7.83 16.09
N GLY A 298 7.82 -7.83 14.80
CA GLY A 298 8.45 -8.97 14.11
C GLY A 298 9.91 -9.20 14.55
N THR A 299 10.69 -8.13 14.79
CA THR A 299 12.06 -8.22 15.31
C THR A 299 12.12 -8.85 16.71
N PHE A 300 11.07 -8.69 17.52
CA PHE A 300 10.94 -9.36 18.82
C PHE A 300 10.78 -10.89 18.72
N GLN A 301 10.40 -11.45 17.56
CA GLN A 301 10.33 -12.91 17.38
C GLN A 301 11.70 -13.59 17.25
N SER A 302 12.76 -12.82 16.92
CA SER A 302 14.09 -13.39 16.71
C SER A 302 14.92 -13.52 17.99
N VAL A 303 14.47 -12.96 19.11
CA VAL A 303 15.14 -13.10 20.41
C VAL A 303 14.51 -14.27 21.16
N LYS A 304 15.10 -15.46 21.03
CA LYS A 304 14.85 -16.57 21.97
C LYS A 304 15.40 -16.16 23.34
N SER A 305 14.57 -15.50 24.13
CA SER A 305 14.80 -15.23 25.54
C SER A 305 13.93 -16.19 26.33
N ASP A 306 14.55 -17.12 27.06
CA ASP A 306 13.86 -18.09 27.90
C ASP A 306 12.93 -17.37 28.90
N GLY A 307 11.62 -17.58 28.74
CA GLY A 307 10.62 -17.25 29.77
C GLY A 307 9.73 -16.03 29.53
N VAL A 308 9.94 -15.22 28.49
CA VAL A 308 9.03 -14.10 28.15
C VAL A 308 8.36 -14.38 26.80
N GLN A 309 7.04 -14.59 26.82
CA GLN A 309 6.26 -14.80 25.59
C GLN A 309 6.40 -13.58 24.66
N PRO A 310 6.63 -13.76 23.35
CA PRO A 310 6.71 -12.66 22.40
C PRO A 310 5.39 -11.85 22.43
N LEU A 311 5.50 -10.52 22.52
CA LEU A 311 4.35 -9.59 22.48
C LEU A 311 3.44 -9.82 21.26
N TRP A 312 3.99 -10.34 20.16
CA TRP A 312 3.22 -10.72 18.98
C TRP A 312 2.28 -11.90 19.21
N ASP A 313 2.65 -12.87 20.05
CA ASP A 313 1.77 -13.99 20.39
C ASP A 313 0.66 -13.54 21.36
N GLN A 314 0.90 -12.51 22.17
CA GLN A 314 -0.13 -11.84 22.97
C GLN A 314 -1.06 -10.96 22.11
N PHE A 315 -0.53 -10.22 21.14
CA PHE A 315 -1.34 -9.51 20.14
C PHE A 315 -2.16 -10.49 19.29
N ARG A 316 -1.56 -11.59 18.85
CA ARG A 316 -2.20 -12.67 18.06
C ARG A 316 -3.25 -13.40 18.88
N SER A 317 -2.97 -13.74 20.14
CA SER A 317 -3.94 -14.37 21.03
C SER A 317 -5.05 -13.42 21.46
N SER A 318 -4.78 -12.11 21.58
CA SER A 318 -5.82 -11.10 21.82
C SER A 318 -6.69 -10.85 20.59
N LEU A 319 -6.13 -10.89 19.39
CA LEU A 319 -6.92 -10.87 18.15
C LEU A 319 -7.76 -12.15 17.97
N LYS A 320 -7.23 -13.31 18.37
CA LYS A 320 -7.96 -14.58 18.35
C LYS A 320 -9.04 -14.63 19.43
N SER A 321 -8.73 -14.30 20.68
CA SER A 321 -9.70 -14.29 21.78
C SER A 321 -10.79 -13.23 21.58
N ALA A 322 -10.48 -12.10 20.93
CA ALA A 322 -11.47 -11.11 20.53
C ALA A 322 -12.33 -11.55 19.33
N ASN A 323 -11.92 -12.57 18.57
CA ASN A 323 -12.75 -13.22 17.56
C ASN A 323 -13.71 -14.20 18.25
N ASP A 324 -13.20 -15.01 19.17
CA ASP A 324 -13.97 -16.01 19.91
C ASP A 324 -14.97 -15.37 20.90
N ALA A 325 -14.67 -14.18 21.44
CA ALA A 325 -15.60 -13.44 22.29
C ALA A 325 -16.74 -12.78 21.49
N ALA A 326 -16.52 -12.42 20.23
CA ALA A 326 -17.56 -11.85 19.37
C ALA A 326 -18.55 -12.92 18.86
N GLU A 327 -18.13 -14.19 18.82
CA GLU A 327 -19.00 -15.34 18.51
C GLU A 327 -19.83 -15.82 19.72
N ASN A 328 -19.51 -15.34 20.94
CA ASN A 328 -20.20 -15.73 22.18
C ASN A 328 -21.13 -14.62 22.75
N GLU A 329 -21.31 -13.50 22.05
CA GLU A 329 -22.24 -12.42 22.44
C GLU A 329 -23.51 -12.36 21.57
N GLU A 330 -23.77 -13.35 20.72
CA GLU A 330 -25.09 -13.57 20.09
C GLU A 330 -25.80 -14.72 20.81
N GLY A 331 -26.38 -14.42 21.97
CA GLY A 331 -27.12 -15.41 22.74
C GLY A 331 -27.50 -14.90 24.11
N GLU A 332 -28.34 -13.87 24.17
CA GLU A 332 -29.26 -13.69 25.30
C GLU A 332 -30.41 -12.79 24.85
N ASP A 333 -31.54 -13.46 24.60
CA ASP A 333 -32.84 -12.89 24.34
C ASP A 333 -33.28 -12.01 25.51
N ASP A 334 -33.79 -10.82 25.23
CA ASP A 334 -34.71 -10.14 26.13
C ASP A 334 -35.87 -9.57 25.31
N GLU A 335 -36.94 -10.36 25.25
CA GLU A 335 -38.24 -9.98 24.72
C GLU A 335 -38.81 -8.84 25.56
N SER A 336 -38.92 -7.64 24.98
CA SER A 336 -39.97 -6.70 25.41
C SER A 336 -40.60 -6.01 24.21
N ASN A 337 -41.87 -6.35 24.07
CA ASN A 337 -42.82 -5.99 23.03
C ASN A 337 -43.26 -4.51 23.19
N VAL A 338 -42.97 -3.66 22.21
CA VAL A 338 -43.72 -2.42 21.96
C VAL A 338 -43.83 -2.21 20.45
N GLY A 339 -44.99 -2.54 19.89
CA GLY A 339 -45.32 -2.26 18.49
C GLY A 339 -45.72 -0.80 18.31
N VAL A 340 -45.30 -0.21 17.18
CA VAL A 340 -46.02 0.83 16.45
C VAL A 340 -45.68 0.72 14.96
N ASP A 341 -46.73 0.45 14.19
CA ASP A 341 -47.05 0.73 12.78
C ASP A 341 -45.97 1.14 11.76
N ASP A 342 -45.89 0.31 10.71
CA ASP A 342 -45.44 0.63 9.35
C ASP A 342 -46.66 1.13 8.52
N PRO A 343 -46.48 2.03 7.54
CA PRO A 343 -46.39 1.50 6.18
C PRO A 343 -45.45 2.31 5.25
N ASP A 344 -44.67 1.63 4.42
CA ASP A 344 -44.92 1.54 2.98
C ASP A 344 -43.93 0.57 2.29
N ASP A 345 -44.53 -0.45 1.68
CA ASP A 345 -43.92 -1.63 1.07
C ASP A 345 -43.76 -1.41 -0.45
N VAL A 346 -42.58 -1.72 -1.01
CA VAL A 346 -42.41 -1.94 -2.45
C VAL A 346 -41.62 -3.23 -2.67
N ASP A 347 -42.39 -4.23 -3.07
CA ASP A 347 -42.06 -5.63 -3.28
C ASP A 347 -41.23 -5.85 -4.56
N ILE A 348 -39.97 -6.29 -4.43
CA ILE A 348 -39.16 -6.83 -5.53
C ILE A 348 -38.87 -8.30 -5.22
N ALA A 349 -39.92 -9.13 -5.31
CA ALA A 349 -39.83 -10.57 -5.40
C ALA A 349 -40.65 -11.08 -6.59
N SER A 350 -40.11 -10.92 -7.81
CA SER A 350 -40.48 -11.78 -8.93
C SER A 350 -39.25 -12.08 -9.77
N LEU A 351 -39.16 -13.32 -10.27
CA LEU A 351 -38.06 -13.96 -11.00
C LEU A 351 -36.99 -14.69 -10.15
N VAL A 352 -37.43 -15.51 -9.19
CA VAL A 352 -36.71 -16.77 -8.88
C VAL A 352 -37.48 -17.93 -9.51
N GLY A 353 -37.14 -18.23 -10.76
CA GLY A 353 -37.44 -19.52 -11.39
C GLY A 353 -36.34 -20.51 -11.03
N ARG A 354 -36.62 -21.36 -10.04
CA ARG A 354 -35.87 -22.58 -9.69
C ARG A 354 -35.82 -23.55 -10.88
N GLN A 355 -34.65 -24.14 -11.15
CA GLN A 355 -34.39 -25.58 -11.44
C GLN A 355 -32.87 -25.73 -11.69
N SER A 356 -32.11 -26.28 -10.73
CA SER A 356 -31.77 -27.70 -10.49
C SER A 356 -30.96 -28.36 -11.62
N TRP A 357 -29.82 -28.92 -11.21
CA TRP A 357 -28.71 -29.47 -11.99
C TRP A 357 -28.98 -30.84 -12.65
N SER A 358 -28.05 -31.17 -13.55
CA SER A 358 -27.69 -32.46 -14.17
C SER A 358 -28.61 -33.03 -15.24
N ASP A 359 -28.16 -32.99 -16.50
CA ASP A 359 -27.88 -34.21 -17.27
C ASP A 359 -27.16 -33.91 -18.60
N PHE A 360 -26.42 -34.94 -19.04
CA PHE A 360 -25.95 -35.25 -20.40
C PHE A 360 -24.48 -34.99 -20.78
N GLN A 361 -23.69 -36.06 -20.62
CA GLN A 361 -22.42 -36.32 -21.30
C GLN A 361 -22.65 -36.69 -22.79
N SER A 362 -21.64 -36.34 -23.60
CA SER A 362 -21.19 -37.03 -24.83
C SER A 362 -22.19 -37.31 -25.95
N SER A 363 -21.96 -36.73 -27.13
CA SER A 363 -21.92 -37.49 -28.39
C SER A 363 -21.25 -36.71 -29.53
N THR A 364 -20.73 -37.51 -30.44
CA THR A 364 -19.78 -37.32 -31.53
C THR A 364 -20.37 -36.76 -32.84
N GLY A 365 -19.59 -35.93 -33.53
CA GLY A 365 -19.11 -36.20 -34.90
C GLY A 365 -19.90 -35.74 -36.14
N THR A 366 -19.12 -35.46 -37.19
CA THR A 366 -19.39 -35.17 -38.63
C THR A 366 -19.79 -33.73 -39.00
N SER A 367 -19.09 -32.89 -39.78
CA SER A 367 -18.03 -32.90 -40.84
C SER A 367 -18.58 -32.58 -42.24
N ALA A 368 -17.99 -31.56 -42.90
CA ALA A 368 -17.73 -31.36 -44.34
C ALA A 368 -17.90 -29.87 -44.75
N THR A 369 -17.13 -29.22 -45.63
CA THR A 369 -15.89 -29.51 -46.40
C THR A 369 -15.53 -28.25 -47.19
N GLY A 370 -14.25 -28.09 -47.54
CA GLY A 370 -13.77 -27.48 -48.79
C GLY A 370 -12.67 -26.44 -48.59
N ASP A 371 -11.49 -26.52 -49.20
CA ASP A 371 -10.71 -27.60 -49.82
C ASP A 371 -9.27 -27.04 -50.01
N PRO A 372 -8.21 -27.87 -50.02
CA PRO A 372 -6.80 -27.47 -50.15
C PRO A 372 -6.15 -27.90 -51.50
N ALA A 373 -4.92 -27.42 -51.75
CA ALA A 373 -3.89 -27.85 -52.74
C ALA A 373 -3.36 -26.65 -53.56
N LEU A 374 -2.04 -26.43 -53.73
CA LEU A 374 -1.08 -27.32 -54.39
C LEU A 374 0.36 -27.22 -53.84
N LEU A 375 1.05 -28.35 -54.03
CA LEU A 375 2.43 -28.74 -53.70
C LEU A 375 3.45 -28.23 -54.73
N ASP A 376 4.72 -28.09 -54.34
CA ASP A 376 5.82 -28.81 -55.00
C ASP A 376 7.06 -28.95 -54.08
N GLU A 377 7.64 -30.15 -54.02
CA GLU A 377 8.91 -30.52 -53.37
C GLU A 377 10.00 -30.63 -54.45
N ASN A 378 11.19 -30.03 -54.30
CA ASN A 378 12.48 -30.66 -53.91
C ASN A 378 13.63 -29.80 -54.49
N PRO A 379 14.93 -30.04 -54.20
CA PRO A 379 15.59 -30.28 -52.90
C PRO A 379 16.93 -29.47 -52.77
N LEU A 380 17.57 -29.54 -51.59
CA LEU A 380 18.97 -29.18 -51.31
C LEU A 380 19.40 -27.70 -51.51
N ASN A 381 19.41 -26.95 -50.41
CA ASN A 381 20.52 -26.05 -50.12
C ASN A 381 20.74 -25.97 -48.60
N ASP A 382 22.00 -26.03 -48.19
CA ASP A 382 22.46 -26.21 -46.82
C ASP A 382 22.06 -25.08 -45.86
N GLY A 383 21.55 -25.47 -44.68
CA GLY A 383 21.71 -24.80 -43.38
C GLY A 383 21.54 -23.28 -43.28
N GLU A 384 20.30 -22.79 -43.23
CA GLU A 384 19.95 -21.56 -42.52
C GLU A 384 18.90 -21.87 -41.45
N HIS A 385 19.34 -21.94 -40.19
CA HIS A 385 18.44 -22.05 -39.05
C HIS A 385 17.53 -20.82 -39.01
N ALA A 386 16.21 -21.00 -39.09
CA ALA A 386 15.27 -19.95 -38.71
C ALA A 386 15.60 -19.51 -37.27
N PRO A 387 15.71 -18.19 -36.99
CA PRO A 387 16.16 -17.72 -35.69
C PRO A 387 15.16 -18.18 -34.63
N ASP A 388 15.64 -18.93 -33.63
CA ASP A 388 14.79 -19.37 -32.53
C ASP A 388 14.36 -18.13 -31.73
N VAL A 389 13.06 -17.87 -31.68
CA VAL A 389 12.45 -16.68 -31.07
C VAL A 389 11.44 -17.06 -29.99
N PHE A 390 11.28 -16.19 -29.01
CA PHE A 390 10.36 -16.38 -27.90
C PHE A 390 9.67 -15.07 -27.51
N VAL A 391 8.55 -15.18 -26.78
CA VAL A 391 7.75 -14.03 -26.37
C VAL A 391 8.15 -13.58 -24.96
N TYR A 392 8.38 -12.29 -24.79
CA TYR A 392 8.79 -11.68 -23.52
C TYR A 392 7.77 -10.64 -23.05
N LYS A 393 7.61 -10.52 -21.73
CA LYS A 393 6.76 -9.53 -21.08
C LYS A 393 7.57 -8.72 -20.09
N LEU A 394 7.49 -7.40 -20.16
CA LEU A 394 8.29 -6.47 -19.35
C LEU A 394 7.42 -5.31 -18.88
N ALA A 395 7.59 -4.84 -17.65
CA ALA A 395 6.92 -3.63 -17.16
C ALA A 395 7.85 -2.42 -17.23
N ASP A 396 7.40 -1.31 -17.81
CA ASP A 396 8.15 -0.05 -17.84
C ASP A 396 8.07 0.71 -16.49
N CYS A 397 8.75 1.86 -16.41
CA CYS A 397 8.83 2.67 -15.20
C CYS A 397 7.52 3.42 -14.88
N TYR A 398 6.61 3.50 -15.85
CA TYR A 398 5.27 4.07 -15.74
C TYR A 398 4.21 3.02 -15.37
N GLY A 399 4.59 1.74 -15.33
CA GLY A 399 3.72 0.62 -14.96
C GLY A 399 3.01 -0.04 -16.15
N ASN A 400 3.32 0.34 -17.39
CA ASN A 400 2.76 -0.31 -18.57
C ASN A 400 3.48 -1.63 -18.84
N ASN A 401 2.74 -2.65 -19.26
CA ASN A 401 3.29 -3.93 -19.67
C ASN A 401 3.52 -3.97 -21.18
N HIS A 402 4.76 -4.18 -21.58
CA HIS A 402 5.20 -4.41 -22.96
C HIS A 402 5.28 -5.91 -23.24
N ARG A 403 4.73 -6.35 -24.36
CA ARG A 403 4.83 -7.73 -24.86
C ARG A 403 5.44 -7.70 -26.25
N PHE A 404 6.56 -8.37 -26.44
CA PHE A 404 7.28 -8.39 -27.70
C PHE A 404 7.96 -9.74 -27.93
N THR A 405 8.31 -10.04 -29.17
CA THR A 405 9.02 -11.27 -29.57
C THR A 405 10.47 -10.92 -29.86
N SER A 406 11.40 -11.71 -29.33
CA SER A 406 12.85 -11.51 -29.53
C SER A 406 13.57 -12.85 -29.56
N SER A 407 14.89 -12.84 -29.78
CA SER A 407 15.73 -14.04 -29.83
C SER A 407 15.61 -14.88 -28.55
N ALA A 408 15.57 -16.20 -28.71
CA ALA A 408 15.66 -17.19 -27.64
C ALA A 408 17.11 -17.63 -27.36
N GLU A 409 18.07 -17.17 -28.17
CA GLU A 409 19.44 -17.69 -28.15
C GLU A 409 20.49 -16.65 -27.77
N SER A 410 20.23 -15.36 -28.00
CA SER A 410 21.20 -14.30 -27.73
C SER A 410 20.66 -13.26 -26.74
N VAL A 411 21.27 -13.21 -25.56
CA VAL A 411 21.00 -12.18 -24.54
C VAL A 411 21.32 -10.79 -25.08
N LYS A 412 22.35 -10.67 -25.92
CA LYS A 412 22.73 -9.39 -26.54
C LYS A 412 21.62 -8.85 -27.44
N GLN A 413 21.01 -9.71 -28.26
CA GLN A 413 19.90 -9.31 -29.13
C GLN A 413 18.66 -8.95 -28.29
N LEU A 414 18.36 -9.76 -27.27
CA LEU A 414 17.26 -9.49 -26.34
C LEU A 414 17.45 -8.14 -25.62
N LEU A 415 18.68 -7.79 -25.25
CA LEU A 415 19.01 -6.51 -24.63
C LEU A 415 18.74 -5.33 -25.56
N ILE A 416 19.11 -5.43 -26.83
CA ILE A 416 18.85 -4.39 -27.84
C ILE A 416 17.34 -4.19 -28.01
N ASP A 417 16.58 -5.29 -28.11
CA ASP A 417 15.14 -5.22 -28.29
C ASP A 417 14.44 -4.63 -27.05
N VAL A 418 14.91 -4.96 -25.84
CA VAL A 418 14.45 -4.33 -24.59
C VAL A 418 14.77 -2.84 -24.54
N GLN A 419 15.97 -2.42 -24.95
CA GLN A 419 16.36 -1.00 -25.01
C GLN A 419 15.48 -0.22 -25.99
N ASN A 420 15.20 -0.78 -27.16
CA ASN A 420 14.32 -0.19 -28.16
C ASN A 420 12.87 -0.11 -27.67
N GLN A 421 12.36 -1.17 -27.04
CA GLN A 421 11.00 -1.23 -26.51
C GLN A 421 10.76 -0.19 -25.41
N LEU A 422 11.81 0.14 -24.65
CA LEU A 422 11.75 1.08 -23.53
C LEU A 422 12.27 2.48 -23.84
N GLY A 423 12.85 2.68 -25.03
CA GLY A 423 13.52 3.93 -25.40
C GLY A 423 14.70 4.31 -24.49
N ASP A 424 15.37 3.33 -23.87
CA ASP A 424 16.46 3.57 -22.90
C ASP A 424 17.70 2.71 -23.18
N ASN A 425 18.70 3.32 -23.82
CA ASN A 425 19.97 2.68 -24.16
C ASN A 425 20.92 2.50 -22.96
N THR A 426 20.54 2.95 -21.76
CA THR A 426 21.35 2.81 -20.54
C THR A 426 21.16 1.47 -19.83
N ILE A 427 20.15 0.69 -20.24
CA ILE A 427 19.88 -0.64 -19.69
C ILE A 427 21.04 -1.58 -20.03
N ARG A 428 21.67 -2.16 -19.02
CA ARG A 428 22.81 -3.10 -19.20
C ARG A 428 22.58 -4.49 -18.63
N ARG A 429 21.49 -4.70 -17.89
CA ARG A 429 21.20 -5.95 -17.19
C ARG A 429 19.71 -6.25 -17.29
N ILE A 430 19.39 -7.53 -17.49
CA ILE A 430 18.01 -8.04 -17.53
C ILE A 430 17.96 -9.25 -16.61
N LEU A 431 16.93 -9.32 -15.77
CA LEU A 431 16.57 -10.50 -15.00
C LEU A 431 15.30 -11.10 -15.60
N TYR A 432 15.08 -12.39 -15.44
CA TYR A 432 13.77 -13.00 -15.64
C TYR A 432 13.19 -13.49 -14.32
N VAL A 433 11.87 -13.65 -14.29
CA VAL A 433 11.15 -14.26 -13.17
C VAL A 433 10.92 -15.72 -13.53
N ASP A 434 11.44 -16.64 -12.72
CA ASP A 434 11.17 -18.07 -12.87
C ASP A 434 9.79 -18.45 -12.31
N ASP A 435 9.50 -19.75 -12.29
CA ASP A 435 8.25 -20.32 -11.79
C ASP A 435 8.11 -20.28 -10.25
N GLU A 436 9.23 -20.25 -9.52
CA GLU A 436 9.27 -20.08 -8.07
C GLU A 436 9.10 -18.60 -7.66
N GLY A 437 9.18 -17.68 -8.62
CA GLY A 437 9.03 -16.23 -8.44
C GLY A 437 10.35 -15.51 -8.18
N ASP A 438 11.47 -16.21 -8.29
CA ASP A 438 12.80 -15.68 -8.07
C ASP A 438 13.29 -14.86 -9.26
N HIS A 439 14.20 -13.92 -8.98
CA HIS A 439 14.75 -13.03 -9.99
C HIS A 439 16.14 -13.50 -10.40
N VAL A 440 16.21 -14.14 -11.57
CA VAL A 440 17.46 -14.72 -12.08
C VAL A 440 18.06 -13.81 -13.13
N LEU A 441 19.34 -13.47 -12.97
CA LEU A 441 20.08 -12.62 -13.90
C LEU A 441 20.38 -13.37 -15.20
N LEU A 442 20.10 -12.74 -16.35
CA LEU A 442 20.57 -13.20 -17.66
C LEU A 442 21.95 -12.61 -17.92
N SER A 443 23.00 -13.38 -17.64
CA SER A 443 24.41 -12.99 -17.84
C SER A 443 24.98 -13.53 -19.14
N GLU A 444 24.64 -14.77 -19.49
CA GLU A 444 25.17 -15.51 -20.62
C GLU A 444 24.04 -16.07 -21.51
N ASP A 445 24.36 -16.40 -22.76
CA ASP A 445 23.40 -16.93 -23.74
C ASP A 445 22.83 -18.30 -23.30
N SER A 446 23.58 -19.07 -22.51
CA SER A 446 23.12 -20.31 -21.85
C SER A 446 21.96 -20.07 -20.89
N ASP A 447 22.01 -19.00 -20.09
CA ASP A 447 20.95 -18.65 -19.12
C ASP A 447 19.61 -18.42 -19.82
N LEU A 448 19.65 -17.76 -20.99
CA LEU A 448 18.46 -17.47 -21.79
C LEU A 448 17.88 -18.73 -22.42
N LYS A 449 18.73 -19.58 -23.00
CA LYS A 449 18.32 -20.86 -23.58
C LYS A 449 17.66 -21.74 -22.54
N ASP A 450 18.24 -21.80 -21.34
CA ASP A 450 17.70 -22.55 -20.22
C ASP A 450 16.35 -22.00 -19.75
N ALA A 451 16.21 -20.67 -19.66
CA ALA A 451 14.94 -20.03 -19.30
C ALA A 451 13.84 -20.32 -20.34
N VAL A 452 14.16 -20.22 -21.63
CA VAL A 452 13.22 -20.51 -22.74
C VAL A 452 12.85 -22.00 -22.77
N ASN A 453 13.80 -22.89 -22.58
CA ASN A 453 13.54 -24.33 -22.54
C ASN A 453 12.64 -24.71 -21.35
N ARG A 454 12.88 -24.14 -20.16
CA ARG A 454 11.98 -24.31 -19.01
C ARG A 454 10.58 -23.78 -19.30
N ALA A 455 10.49 -22.57 -19.85
CA ALA A 455 9.20 -21.97 -20.22
C ALA A 455 8.43 -22.83 -21.24
N ARG A 456 9.10 -23.38 -22.26
CA ARG A 456 8.50 -24.30 -23.24
C ARG A 456 8.04 -25.60 -22.60
N THR A 457 8.87 -26.18 -21.74
CA THR A 457 8.57 -27.46 -21.06
C THR A 457 7.33 -27.35 -20.17
N TRP A 458 7.12 -26.20 -19.51
CA TRP A 458 5.95 -25.95 -18.68
C TRP A 458 4.77 -25.30 -19.41
N GLY A 459 4.86 -25.12 -20.73
CA GLY A 459 3.78 -24.52 -21.53
C GLY A 459 3.56 -23.02 -21.28
N ASN A 460 4.54 -22.32 -20.72
CA ASN A 460 4.50 -20.88 -20.53
C ASN A 460 4.58 -20.17 -21.88
N LYS A 461 3.58 -19.32 -22.16
CA LYS A 461 3.47 -18.59 -23.43
C LYS A 461 4.41 -17.38 -23.53
N TYR A 462 5.08 -17.01 -22.43
CA TYR A 462 6.02 -15.90 -22.36
C TYR A 462 6.94 -16.01 -21.14
N ILE A 463 8.08 -15.33 -21.18
CA ILE A 463 8.96 -15.11 -20.01
C ILE A 463 8.78 -13.67 -19.51
N ARG A 464 8.67 -13.48 -18.19
CA ARG A 464 8.59 -12.14 -17.60
C ARG A 464 10.00 -11.62 -17.30
N LEU A 465 10.35 -10.49 -17.91
CA LEU A 465 11.62 -9.80 -17.72
C LEU A 465 11.48 -8.68 -16.67
N LYS A 466 12.57 -8.41 -15.95
CA LYS A 466 12.70 -7.37 -14.93
C LYS A 466 14.05 -6.70 -15.06
N ILE A 467 14.07 -5.37 -15.11
CA ILE A 467 15.32 -4.61 -15.23
C ILE A 467 15.71 -4.06 -13.86
N PRO A 468 16.90 -4.39 -13.34
CA PRO A 468 17.36 -3.93 -12.04
C PRO A 468 17.67 -2.43 -12.15
N HIS A 469 17.17 -1.64 -11.20
CA HIS A 469 17.37 -0.18 -11.15
C HIS A 469 16.82 0.62 -12.35
N TYR A 470 15.92 0.08 -13.18
CA TYR A 470 15.26 0.85 -14.25
C TYR A 470 14.47 2.06 -13.74
N ARG A 471 14.08 2.05 -12.46
CA ARG A 471 13.52 3.23 -11.76
C ARG A 471 14.50 4.38 -11.53
N LEU A 472 15.79 4.23 -11.83
CA LEU A 472 16.85 5.23 -11.60
C LEU A 472 17.42 5.86 -12.89
N ALA A 473 17.18 5.28 -14.07
CA ALA A 473 17.84 5.71 -15.32
C ALA A 473 17.29 7.02 -15.92
N VAL A 474 16.02 7.37 -15.66
CA VAL A 474 15.40 8.63 -16.13
C VAL A 474 16.02 9.87 -15.48
N ARG A 475 16.72 9.73 -14.33
CA ARG A 475 17.49 10.84 -13.74
C ARG A 475 18.64 11.33 -14.64
N ARG A 476 19.11 10.54 -15.62
CA ARG A 476 20.20 10.93 -16.54
C ARG A 476 19.72 11.68 -17.78
N ALA A 477 18.52 11.43 -18.28
CA ALA A 477 18.04 12.02 -19.53
C ALA A 477 17.59 13.49 -19.38
N LEU A 478 17.27 13.93 -18.16
CA LEU A 478 16.92 15.32 -17.85
C LEU A 478 18.15 16.19 -17.52
N GLY A 479 19.37 15.66 -17.66
CA GLY A 479 20.63 16.30 -17.27
C GLY A 479 21.37 17.07 -18.37
N HIS A 480 20.80 17.20 -19.58
CA HIS A 480 21.41 17.99 -20.64
C HIS A 480 20.81 19.40 -20.70
N ASN A 481 21.20 20.24 -19.75
CA ASN A 481 21.30 21.70 -19.92
C ASN A 481 22.37 22.19 -18.95
N SER A 482 23.61 22.19 -19.43
CA SER A 482 24.79 22.73 -18.78
C SER A 482 24.77 24.25 -18.82
N ASP A 483 24.63 24.91 -17.67
CA ASP A 483 25.28 26.19 -17.33
C ASP A 483 24.80 26.76 -15.98
N THR A 484 24.98 26.02 -14.89
CA THR A 484 24.79 26.64 -13.56
C THR A 484 25.69 26.00 -12.51
N ALA A 485 26.12 26.83 -11.56
CA ALA A 485 27.06 26.53 -10.48
C ALA A 485 26.74 25.27 -9.63
N ILE A 486 25.55 24.69 -9.78
CA ILE A 486 25.12 23.40 -9.23
C ILE A 486 25.97 22.23 -9.80
N GLY A 487 26.44 22.33 -11.05
CA GLY A 487 27.27 21.30 -11.69
C GLY A 487 28.63 21.08 -11.00
N MET A 488 29.22 22.14 -10.41
CA MET A 488 30.49 22.03 -9.68
C MET A 488 30.33 21.35 -8.31
N VAL A 489 29.19 21.56 -7.64
CA VAL A 489 28.91 20.95 -6.32
C VAL A 489 28.64 19.45 -6.46
N VAL A 490 28.00 19.02 -7.55
CA VAL A 490 27.75 17.60 -7.84
C VAL A 490 29.03 16.87 -8.25
N TYR A 491 29.97 17.53 -8.95
CA TYR A 491 31.29 16.97 -9.25
C TYR A 491 32.12 16.75 -7.98
N ALA A 492 32.08 17.69 -7.03
CA ALA A 492 32.74 17.54 -5.73
C ALA A 492 32.17 16.39 -4.89
N ALA A 493 30.84 16.19 -4.91
CA ALA A 493 30.17 15.07 -4.24
C ALA A 493 30.50 13.71 -4.89
N ALA A 494 30.61 13.66 -6.22
CA ALA A 494 30.99 12.47 -6.96
C ALA A 494 32.46 12.06 -6.73
N VAL A 495 33.37 13.03 -6.63
CA VAL A 495 34.78 12.79 -6.30
C VAL A 495 34.94 12.32 -4.84
N ALA A 496 34.15 12.85 -3.90
CA ALA A 496 34.13 12.39 -2.52
C ALA A 496 33.59 10.95 -2.36
N ALA A 497 32.56 10.58 -3.14
CA ALA A 497 32.01 9.22 -3.14
C ALA A 497 32.96 8.18 -3.74
N LEU A 498 33.75 8.56 -4.76
CA LEU A 498 34.78 7.68 -5.34
C LEU A 498 36.01 7.55 -4.42
N ALA A 499 36.40 8.62 -3.72
CA ALA A 499 37.50 8.56 -2.74
C ALA A 499 37.13 7.74 -1.48
N GLY A 500 35.86 7.78 -1.05
CA GLY A 500 35.36 6.98 0.07
C GLY A 500 35.31 5.47 -0.22
N ALA A 501 35.04 5.09 -1.48
CA ALA A 501 35.02 3.69 -1.90
C ALA A 501 36.43 3.04 -1.94
N SER A 502 37.49 3.81 -2.23
CA SER A 502 38.87 3.31 -2.18
C SER A 502 39.40 3.12 -0.75
N PHE A 503 38.86 3.83 0.25
CA PHE A 503 39.32 3.68 1.65
C PHE A 503 38.78 2.40 2.31
N PHE A 504 37.62 1.90 1.88
CA PHE A 504 36.99 0.69 2.44
C PHE A 504 37.48 -0.63 1.81
N LEU A 505 38.15 -0.59 0.66
CA LEU A 505 38.66 -1.78 -0.02
C LEU A 505 40.13 -2.15 0.33
N SER A 506 40.83 -1.35 1.14
CA SER A 506 42.25 -1.57 1.48
C SER A 506 42.52 -2.24 2.84
N ARG A 507 41.50 -2.69 3.58
CA ARG A 507 41.67 -3.36 4.89
C ARG A 507 41.19 -4.81 4.98
N ARG A 508 41.07 -5.49 3.84
CA ARG A 508 41.03 -6.96 3.78
C ARG A 508 42.21 -7.47 2.95
N LYS A 509 43.39 -7.49 3.56
CA LYS A 509 44.44 -8.49 3.37
C LYS A 509 45.34 -8.49 4.59
#